data_AF-A0A0U1KNV8-F1
#
_entry.id   AF-A0A0U1KNV8-F1
#
_cell.length_a   1.000
_cell.length_b   1.000
_cell.length_c   1.000
_cell.angle_alpha   90.00
_cell.angle_beta   90.00
_cell.angle_gamma   90.00
#
_symmetry.space_group_name_H-M   'P 1'
#
loop_
_entity.id
_entity.type
_entity.pdbx_description
1 polymer ?
#
loop_
_entity_poly.entity_id
_entity_poly.type
_entity_poly.pdbx_seq_one_letter_code
_entity_poly.pdbx_strand_id
1 'polypeptide(L)'
;MNYLLLIAAIFLLLIALRKISMIKYAKGISTLKEAKQNVISMLWGVLVISALIIIPYQVWVLTGSSQYWDGVYIIGGTALLTITVSIISYYKSSMKFN
;
A
#
# COMPACT_ATOMS: atom_id res chain seq x y z
N MET A 1 9.07 16.83 -10.17
CA MET A 1 8.57 15.60 -10.82
C MET A 1 8.39 14.42 -9.86
N ASN A 2 9.26 14.18 -8.87
CA ASN A 2 9.12 13.04 -7.94
C ASN A 2 7.97 13.15 -6.92
N TYR A 3 7.58 14.38 -6.52
CA TYR A 3 6.47 14.57 -5.58
C TYR A 3 5.12 14.07 -6.12
N LEU A 4 4.84 14.25 -7.42
CA LEU A 4 3.60 13.75 -8.03
C LEU A 4 3.53 12.22 -8.01
N LEU A 5 4.66 11.56 -8.27
CA LEU A 5 4.73 10.09 -8.24
C LEU A 5 4.59 9.56 -6.81
N LEU A 6 5.20 10.23 -5.82
CA LEU A 6 5.02 9.91 -4.40
C LEU A 6 3.55 10.05 -3.98
N ILE A 7 2.90 11.17 -4.34
CA ILE A 7 1.48 11.39 -4.05
C ILE A 7 0.64 10.30 -4.71
N ALA A 8 0.88 10.00 -6.00
CA ALA A 8 0.19 8.94 -6.72
C ALA A 8 0.39 7.56 -6.07
N ALA A 9 1.60 7.24 -5.62
CA ALA A 9 1.90 5.99 -4.92
C ALA A 9 1.15 5.86 -3.58
N ILE A 10 1.08 6.95 -2.81
CA ILE A 10 0.30 7.00 -1.56
C ILE A 10 -1.19 6.78 -1.84
N PHE A 11 -1.76 7.48 -2.83
CA PHE A 11 -3.16 7.28 -3.21
C PHE A 11 -3.41 5.85 -3.70
N LEU A 12 -2.53 5.31 -4.52
CA LEU A 12 -2.63 3.95 -5.03
C LEU A 12 -2.59 2.92 -3.90
N LEU A 13 -1.71 3.09 -2.92
CA LEU A 13 -1.63 2.26 -1.72
C LEU A 13 -2.95 2.28 -0.94
N LEU A 14 -3.50 3.46 -0.68
CA LEU A 14 -4.77 3.60 0.05
C LEU A 14 -5.95 2.97 -0.71
N ILE A 15 -6.00 3.15 -2.04
CA ILE A 15 -7.02 2.54 -2.89
C ILE A 15 -6.90 1.02 -2.88
N ALA A 16 -5.68 0.50 -3.01
CA ALA A 16 -5.40 -0.93 -3.01
C ALA A 16 -5.84 -1.58 -1.70
N LEU A 17 -5.44 -1.01 -0.55
CA LEU A 17 -5.85 -1.49 0.78
C LEU A 17 -7.38 -1.50 0.95
N ARG A 18 -8.06 -0.45 0.48
CA ARG A 18 -9.52 -0.38 0.51
C ARG A 18 -10.18 -1.45 -0.36
N LYS A 19 -9.64 -1.70 -1.56
CA LYS A 19 -10.16 -2.72 -2.49
C LYS A 19 -9.96 -4.13 -1.93
N ILE A 20 -8.80 -4.44 -1.36
CA ILE A 20 -8.53 -5.73 -0.70
C ILE A 20 -9.54 -5.96 0.43
N SER A 21 -9.74 -4.95 1.29
CA SER A 21 -10.72 -5.02 2.37
C SER A 21 -12.14 -5.27 1.83
N MET A 22 -12.59 -4.52 0.82
CA MET A 22 -13.90 -4.72 0.21
C MET A 22 -14.08 -6.12 -0.40
N ILE A 23 -13.05 -6.66 -1.05
CA ILE A 23 -13.09 -8.01 -1.64
C ILE A 23 -13.19 -9.08 -0.56
N LYS A 24 -12.46 -8.93 0.56
CA LYS A 24 -12.47 -9.86 1.68
C LYS A 24 -13.87 -10.05 2.29
N TYR A 25 -14.69 -8.99 2.31
CA TYR A 25 -16.05 -9.02 2.86
C TYR A 25 -17.14 -9.25 1.82
N ALA A 26 -16.81 -9.27 0.53
CA ALA A 26 -17.79 -9.56 -0.51
C ALA A 26 -18.15 -11.05 -0.52
N LYS A 27 -19.38 -11.42 -0.16
CA LYS A 27 -19.87 -12.80 -0.28
C LYS A 27 -20.00 -13.20 -1.75
N GLY A 28 -19.25 -14.23 -2.16
CA GLY A 28 -19.40 -14.88 -3.45
C GLY A 28 -20.60 -15.85 -3.44
N ILE A 29 -21.44 -15.80 -4.47
CA ILE A 29 -22.58 -16.74 -4.63
C ILE A 29 -22.12 -18.00 -5.39
N SER A 30 -20.94 -17.99 -6.05
CA SER A 30 -20.42 -19.12 -6.81
C SER A 30 -18.90 -19.26 -6.73
N THR A 31 -18.40 -20.49 -6.81
CA THR A 31 -16.98 -20.87 -6.72
C THR A 31 -16.10 -20.18 -7.76
N LEU A 32 -16.58 -20.04 -9.00
CA LEU A 32 -15.90 -19.30 -10.07
C LEU A 32 -15.74 -17.81 -9.76
N LYS A 33 -16.74 -17.19 -9.10
CA LYS A 33 -16.68 -15.78 -8.69
C LYS A 33 -15.70 -15.58 -7.54
N GLU A 34 -15.66 -16.49 -6.58
CA GLU A 34 -14.69 -16.48 -5.49
C GLU A 34 -13.25 -16.63 -6.00
N ALA A 35 -13.00 -17.57 -6.92
CA ALA A 35 -11.70 -17.74 -7.54
C ALA A 35 -11.23 -16.46 -8.25
N LYS A 36 -12.12 -15.82 -9.03
CA LYS A 36 -11.82 -14.55 -9.69
C LYS A 36 -11.55 -13.43 -8.68
N GLN A 37 -12.34 -13.33 -7.62
CA GLN A 37 -12.13 -12.33 -6.55
C GLN A 37 -10.80 -12.53 -5.84
N ASN A 38 -10.40 -13.78 -5.59
CA ASN A 38 -9.13 -14.10 -4.96
C ASN A 38 -7.93 -13.65 -5.81
N VAL A 39 -7.97 -13.92 -7.12
CA VAL A 39 -6.93 -13.45 -8.06
C VAL A 39 -6.84 -11.92 -8.07
N ILE A 40 -7.98 -11.22 -8.09
CA ILE A 40 -8.01 -9.75 -8.05
C ILE A 40 -7.44 -9.23 -6.72
N SER A 41 -7.78 -9.85 -5.59
CA SER A 41 -7.23 -9.50 -4.28
C SER A 41 -5.71 -9.66 -4.25
N MET A 42 -5.21 -10.73 -4.84
CA MET A 42 -3.78 -11.02 -4.94
C MET A 42 -3.04 -9.97 -5.79
N LEU A 43 -3.62 -9.54 -6.92
CA LEU A 43 -3.09 -8.43 -7.72
C LEU A 43 -3.00 -7.12 -6.94
N TRP A 44 -4.03 -6.80 -6.14
CA TRP A 44 -3.96 -5.64 -5.25
C TRP A 44 -2.89 -5.81 -4.17
N GLY A 45 -2.69 -7.01 -3.65
CA GLY A 45 -1.61 -7.32 -2.71
C GLY A 45 -0.22 -7.02 -3.30
N VAL A 46 0.01 -7.39 -4.56
CA VAL A 46 1.25 -7.06 -5.28
C VAL A 46 1.43 -5.54 -5.38
N LEU A 47 0.36 -4.79 -5.69
CA LEU A 47 0.41 -3.32 -5.74
C LEU A 47 0.75 -2.70 -4.38
N VAL A 48 0.23 -3.27 -3.28
CA VAL A 48 0.57 -2.82 -1.92
C VAL A 48 2.06 -3.02 -1.64
N ILE A 49 2.61 -4.20 -1.92
CA ILE A 49 4.03 -4.50 -1.68
C ILE A 49 4.92 -3.56 -2.51
N SER A 50 4.59 -3.36 -3.79
CA SER A 50 5.31 -2.42 -4.66
C SER A 50 5.28 -1.00 -4.11
N ALA A 51 4.13 -0.52 -3.64
CA ALA A 51 4.03 0.82 -3.05
C ALA A 51 4.83 0.95 -1.74
N LEU A 52 4.87 -0.09 -0.90
CA LEU A 52 5.67 -0.11 0.33
C LEU A 52 7.18 0.05 0.07
N ILE A 53 7.66 -0.38 -1.11
CA ILE A 53 9.08 -0.23 -1.50
C ILE A 53 9.30 1.12 -2.20
N ILE A 54 8.39 1.51 -3.11
CA ILE A 54 8.53 2.74 -3.90
C ILE A 54 8.44 3.99 -3.03
N ILE A 55 7.57 4.03 -2.03
CA ILE A 55 7.36 5.22 -1.20
C ILE A 55 8.64 5.62 -0.42
N PRO A 56 9.28 4.72 0.38
CA PRO A 56 10.54 5.05 1.05
C PRO A 56 11.65 5.44 0.09
N TYR A 57 11.74 4.76 -1.06
CA TYR A 57 12.72 5.09 -2.09
C TYR A 57 12.52 6.51 -2.64
N GLN A 58 11.28 6.87 -2.98
CA GLN A 58 10.96 8.20 -3.50
C GLN A 58 11.23 9.28 -2.45
N VAL A 59 10.90 9.03 -1.17
CA VAL A 59 11.21 9.96 -0.09
C VAL A 59 12.73 10.15 0.06
N TRP A 60 13.50 9.06 0.02
CA TRP A 60 14.97 9.14 0.05
C TRP A 60 15.54 9.97 -1.11
N VAL A 61 15.02 9.77 -2.33
CA VAL A 61 15.43 10.57 -3.49
C VAL A 61 15.09 12.05 -3.30
N LEU A 62 13.92 12.35 -2.75
CA LEU A 62 13.45 13.71 -2.49
C LEU A 62 14.26 14.44 -1.41
N THR A 63 14.79 13.70 -0.43
CA THR A 63 15.63 14.25 0.64
C THR A 63 17.10 14.40 0.25
N GLY A 64 17.43 14.27 -1.04
CA GLY A 64 18.80 14.45 -1.54
C GLY A 64 19.61 13.15 -1.73
N SER A 65 18.98 11.98 -1.60
CA SER A 65 19.61 10.67 -1.87
C SER A 65 20.89 10.39 -1.08
N SER A 66 20.97 10.82 0.19
CA SER A 66 22.18 10.63 0.99
C SER A 66 22.51 9.15 1.16
N GLN A 67 23.77 8.79 0.95
CA GLN A 67 24.26 7.42 1.09
C GLN A 67 24.74 7.09 2.52
N TYR A 68 24.69 8.06 3.43
CA TYR A 68 25.13 7.91 4.81
C TYR A 68 23.98 7.47 5.73
N TRP A 69 24.24 7.45 7.04
CA TRP A 69 23.29 7.03 8.07
C TRP A 69 21.97 7.81 8.05
N ASP A 70 22.00 9.09 7.67
CA ASP A 70 20.81 9.90 7.47
C ASP A 70 19.87 9.31 6.40
N GLY A 71 20.40 8.80 5.29
CA GLY A 71 19.62 8.09 4.28
C GLY A 71 18.95 6.83 4.82
N VAL A 72 19.67 6.07 5.67
CA VAL A 72 19.13 4.87 6.34
C VAL A 72 17.98 5.25 7.28
N TYR A 73 18.13 6.30 8.08
CA TYR A 73 17.07 6.77 8.98
C TYR A 73 15.85 7.28 8.21
N ILE A 74 16.05 7.94 7.08
CA ILE A 74 14.96 8.42 6.21
C ILE A 74 14.21 7.24 5.60
N ILE A 75 14.90 6.29 4.97
CA ILE A 75 14.26 5.11 4.38
C ILE A 75 13.54 4.30 5.45
N GLY A 76 14.23 3.99 6.55
CA GLY A 76 13.70 3.18 7.65
C GLY A 76 12.50 3.85 8.33
N GLY A 77 12.60 5.13 8.68
CA GLY A 77 11.52 5.89 9.28
C GLY A 77 10.30 6.01 8.35
N THR A 78 10.55 6.26 7.06
CA THR A 78 9.46 6.33 6.06
C THR A 78 8.80 4.98 5.87
N ALA A 79 9.57 3.89 5.83
CA ALA A 79 9.04 2.53 5.71
C ALA A 79 8.16 2.16 6.91
N LEU A 80 8.63 2.40 8.13
CA LEU A 80 7.86 2.17 9.35
C LEU A 80 6.55 2.98 9.34
N LEU A 81 6.62 4.28 9.03
CA LEU A 81 5.45 5.14 8.95
C LEU A 81 4.46 4.62 7.89
N THR A 82 4.95 4.24 6.72
CA THR A 82 4.11 3.73 5.63
C THR A 82 3.43 2.42 6.04
N ILE A 83 4.13 1.52 6.71
CA ILE A 83 3.56 0.26 7.25
C ILE A 83 2.49 0.57 8.30
N THR A 84 2.79 1.42 9.28
CA THR A 84 1.83 1.80 10.34
C THR A 84 0.55 2.41 9.75
N VAL A 85 0.68 3.37 8.82
CA VAL A 85 -0.46 3.98 8.15
C VAL A 85 -1.24 2.96 7.32
N SER A 86 -0.56 2.02 6.67
CA SER A 86 -1.20 0.96 5.89
C SER A 86 -2.05 0.05 6.77
N ILE A 87 -1.53 -0.38 7.93
CA ILE A 87 -2.25 -1.22 8.88
C ILE A 87 -3.49 -0.48 9.41
N ILE A 88 -3.33 0.78 9.84
CA ILE A 88 -4.44 1.60 10.34
C ILE A 88 -5.51 1.78 9.25
N SER A 89 -5.11 2.11 8.03
CA SER A 89 -6.01 2.32 6.89
C SER A 89 -6.76 1.04 6.50
N TYR A 90 -6.05 -0.10 6.49
CA TYR A 90 -6.66 -1.41 6.27
C TYR A 90 -7.71 -1.72 7.33
N TYR A 91 -7.37 -1.58 8.62
CA TYR A 91 -8.28 -1.89 9.71
C TYR A 91 -9.52 -0.98 9.71
N LYS A 92 -9.32 0.33 9.49
CA LYS A 92 -10.42 1.29 9.35
C LYS A 92 -11.34 0.95 8.17
N SER A 93 -10.77 0.54 7.04
CA SER A 93 -11.56 0.09 5.88
C SER A 93 -12.30 -1.20 6.19
N SER A 94 -11.65 -2.14 6.87
CA SER A 94 -12.20 -3.43 7.30
C SER A 94 -13.43 -3.27 8.19
N MET A 95 -13.36 -2.38 9.18
CA MET A 95 -14.47 -2.06 10.08
C MET A 95 -15.69 -1.47 9.36
N LYS A 96 -15.49 -0.81 8.21
CA LYS A 96 -16.58 -0.21 7.45
C LYS A 96 -17.36 -1.25 6.62
N PHE A 97 -16.75 -2.39 6.31
CA PHE A 97 -17.31 -3.43 5.44
C PHE A 97 -17.67 -4.73 6.18
N ASN A 98 -17.27 -4.86 7.44
CA ASN A 98 -17.74 -5.88 8.37
C ASN A 98 -19.10 -5.50 8.96
#